data_AF-A0A1Y2S5R4-F1
#
_entry.id   AF-A0A1Y2S5R4-F1
#
_cell.length_a   1.000
_cell.length_b   1.000
_cell.length_c   1.000
_cell.angle_alpha   90.00
_cell.angle_beta   90.00
_cell.angle_gamma   90.00
#
_symmetry.space_group_name_H-M   'P 1'
#
loop_
_entity.id
_entity.type
_entity.pdbx_description
1 polymer ?
#
loop_
_entity_poly.entity_id
_entity_poly.type
_entity_poly.pdbx_seq_one_letter_code
_entity_poly.pdbx_strand_id
1 'polypeptide(L)'
;MNDDGTAELVGEPIEVVRKPTEYEEVKTNQEHDPMKDMIINALKAANKETDGKSDEELLTAYNELKKEEKKSKEDQDKKEEEKPKETANNSSQAPDWFKPFAEKLTSLESGLTANADKEKSDKRAAVKAKFGLDDTAVNALDGAALDGFYAQCQTSTGLNSSFTGNNSSESFTSMPE
;
A
#
# COMPACT_ATOMS: atom_id res chain seq x y z
N MET A 1 -39.60 42.87 -7.70
CA MET A 1 -40.70 42.25 -8.45
C MET A 1 -41.77 43.30 -8.54
N ASN A 2 -42.04 43.83 -9.73
CA ASN A 2 -43.26 44.61 -9.93
C ASN A 2 -44.43 43.61 -10.06
N ASP A 3 -45.62 44.02 -9.65
CA ASP A 3 -46.81 43.18 -9.39
C ASP A 3 -47.43 42.47 -10.63
N ASP A 4 -46.77 42.55 -11.78
CA ASP A 4 -47.13 41.94 -13.06
C ASP A 4 -46.22 40.75 -13.45
N GLY A 5 -45.31 40.32 -12.57
CA GLY A 5 -44.47 39.14 -12.77
C GLY A 5 -43.34 39.32 -13.77
N THR A 6 -43.13 40.54 -14.25
CA THR A 6 -42.08 40.91 -15.21
C THR A 6 -40.82 41.35 -14.47
N ALA A 7 -39.68 40.70 -14.75
CA ALA A 7 -38.39 41.04 -14.15
C ALA A 7 -37.56 41.89 -15.12
N GLU A 8 -37.33 43.16 -14.78
CA GLU A 8 -36.41 44.03 -15.50
C GLU A 8 -34.99 43.87 -14.95
N LEU A 9 -34.05 43.51 -15.83
CA LEU A 9 -32.63 43.44 -15.48
C LEU A 9 -32.04 44.86 -15.51
N VAL A 10 -31.92 45.47 -14.33
CA VAL A 10 -31.26 46.77 -14.14
C VAL A 10 -29.76 46.57 -13.93
N GLY A 11 -28.96 46.98 -14.92
CA GLY A 11 -27.50 46.96 -14.88
C GLY A 11 -26.87 46.73 -16.26
N GLU A 12 -25.69 47.30 -16.51
CA GLU A 12 -24.92 47.00 -17.72
C GLU A 12 -24.49 45.51 -17.70
N PRO A 13 -24.59 44.78 -18.83
CA PRO A 13 -24.26 43.37 -18.88
C PRO A 13 -22.76 43.15 -18.60
N ILE A 14 -22.46 42.38 -17.54
CA ILE A 14 -21.10 42.00 -17.19
C ILE A 14 -20.75 40.67 -17.86
N GLU A 15 -19.73 40.69 -18.71
CA GLU A 15 -19.18 39.48 -19.30
C GLU A 15 -18.32 38.72 -18.26
N VAL A 16 -18.76 37.52 -17.89
CA VAL A 16 -18.02 36.65 -16.98
C VAL A 16 -16.97 35.89 -17.77
N VAL A 17 -15.77 36.47 -17.92
CA VAL A 17 -14.62 35.78 -18.47
C VAL A 17 -14.03 34.87 -17.39
N ARG A 18 -14.22 33.56 -17.54
CA ARG A 18 -13.57 32.57 -16.67
C ARG A 18 -12.08 32.54 -16.98
N LYS A 19 -11.23 32.75 -15.96
CA LYS A 19 -9.79 32.52 -16.10
C LYS A 19 -9.57 31.05 -16.54
N PRO A 20 -8.69 30.78 -17.52
CA PRO A 20 -8.36 29.41 -17.90
C PRO A 20 -7.79 28.68 -16.68
N THR A 21 -8.16 27.42 -16.48
CA THR A 21 -7.58 26.60 -15.41
C THR A 21 -6.12 26.31 -15.78
N GLU A 22 -5.20 26.91 -15.05
CA GLU A 22 -3.78 26.58 -15.13
C GLU A 22 -3.57 25.23 -14.47
N TYR A 23 -3.02 24.28 -15.23
CA TYR A 23 -2.60 22.99 -14.72
C TYR A 23 -1.15 23.12 -14.26
N GLU A 24 -0.88 22.92 -12.98
CA GLU A 24 0.48 22.65 -12.54
C GLU A 24 0.88 21.27 -13.05
N GLU A 25 1.91 21.21 -13.88
CA GLU A 25 2.51 19.95 -14.31
C GLU A 25 3.04 19.22 -13.06
N VAL A 26 2.37 18.12 -12.69
CA VAL A 26 2.87 17.23 -11.65
C VAL A 26 4.20 16.68 -12.12
N LYS A 27 5.30 17.19 -11.56
CA LYS A 27 6.64 16.62 -11.72
C LYS A 27 6.63 15.21 -11.12
N THR A 28 6.33 14.22 -11.93
CA THR A 28 6.61 12.83 -11.57
C THR A 28 8.12 12.67 -11.50
N ASN A 29 8.58 11.95 -10.48
CA ASN A 29 9.98 11.79 -10.13
C ASN A 29 10.71 10.96 -11.20
N GLN A 30 10.97 11.54 -12.38
CA GLN A 30 11.57 10.88 -13.54
C GLN A 30 13.02 10.42 -13.29
N GLU A 31 13.63 10.82 -12.17
CA GLU A 31 15.04 10.58 -11.89
C GLU A 31 15.33 9.21 -11.25
N HIS A 32 14.33 8.56 -10.63
CA HIS A 32 14.56 7.32 -9.88
C HIS A 32 13.72 6.17 -10.44
N ASP A 33 14.32 5.40 -11.35
CA ASP A 33 13.75 4.14 -11.82
C ASP A 33 14.33 2.97 -10.99
N PRO A 34 13.57 2.38 -10.05
CA PRO A 34 14.05 1.28 -9.22
C PRO A 34 14.40 0.02 -10.04
N MET A 35 13.83 -0.15 -11.23
CA MET A 35 14.14 -1.28 -12.10
C MET A 35 15.54 -1.11 -12.71
N LYS A 36 15.86 0.10 -13.16
CA LYS A 36 17.18 0.44 -13.70
C LYS A 36 18.29 0.18 -12.68
N ASP A 37 18.08 0.61 -11.44
CA ASP A 37 19.02 0.36 -10.34
C ASP A 37 19.24 -1.13 -10.07
N MET A 38 18.16 -1.93 -10.14
CA MET A 38 18.25 -3.38 -9.98
C MET A 38 19.09 -4.03 -11.10
N ILE A 39 18.87 -3.59 -12.34
CA ILE A 39 19.62 -4.08 -13.51
C ILE A 39 21.10 -3.71 -13.39
N ILE A 40 21.40 -2.46 -13.03
CA ILE A 40 22.77 -1.97 -12.82
C ILE A 40 23.47 -2.80 -11.73
N ASN A 41 22.81 -3.02 -10.59
CA ASN A 41 23.37 -3.79 -9.49
C ASN A 41 23.65 -5.25 -9.88
N ALA A 42 22.74 -5.89 -10.62
CA ALA A 42 22.93 -7.26 -11.10
C ALA A 42 24.10 -7.37 -12.10
N LEU A 43 24.22 -6.42 -13.02
CA LEU A 43 25.33 -6.37 -13.97
C LEU A 43 26.68 -6.08 -13.30
N LYS A 44 26.71 -5.15 -12.34
CA LYS A 44 27.90 -4.89 -11.51
C LYS A 44 28.31 -6.13 -10.71
N ALA A 45 27.36 -6.87 -10.15
CA ALA A 45 27.64 -8.14 -9.47
C ALA A 45 28.25 -9.21 -10.40
N ALA A 46 27.87 -9.19 -11.68
CA ALA A 46 28.47 -10.02 -12.72
C ALA A 46 29.78 -9.44 -13.32
N ASN A 47 30.34 -8.37 -12.73
CA ASN A 47 31.50 -7.63 -13.23
C ASN A 47 31.33 -7.10 -14.68
N LYS A 48 30.11 -6.77 -15.09
CA LYS A 48 29.82 -6.12 -16.38
C LYS A 48 29.76 -4.59 -16.18
N GLU A 49 30.39 -3.85 -17.09
CA GLU A 49 30.32 -2.38 -17.09
C GLU A 49 28.90 -1.90 -17.33
N THR A 50 28.48 -0.87 -16.59
CA THR A 50 27.11 -0.32 -16.61
C THR A 50 27.08 1.21 -16.72
N ASP A 51 28.22 1.87 -16.47
CA ASP A 51 28.31 3.32 -16.53
C ASP A 51 28.24 3.81 -17.99
N GLY A 52 27.36 4.79 -18.25
CA GLY A 52 27.18 5.38 -19.57
C GLY A 52 26.30 4.59 -20.56
N LYS A 53 25.76 3.42 -20.17
CA LYS A 53 24.86 2.63 -21.01
C LYS A 53 23.42 3.16 -20.98
N SER A 54 22.72 3.04 -22.10
CA SER A 54 21.29 3.32 -22.16
C SER A 54 20.50 2.25 -21.38
N ASP A 55 19.26 2.58 -21.00
CA ASP A 55 18.39 1.65 -20.28
C ASP A 55 18.13 0.36 -21.08
N GLU A 56 17.98 0.48 -22.40
CA GLU A 56 17.82 -0.66 -23.32
C GLU A 56 19.07 -1.56 -23.35
N GLU A 57 20.26 -0.97 -23.35
CA GLU A 57 21.53 -1.69 -23.33
C GLU A 57 21.75 -2.42 -22.00
N LEU A 58 21.36 -1.79 -20.88
CA LEU A 58 21.38 -2.39 -19.56
C LEU A 58 20.45 -3.61 -19.49
N LEU A 59 19.21 -3.49 -19.97
CA LEU A 59 18.25 -4.59 -19.99
C LEU A 59 18.72 -5.73 -20.90
N THR A 60 19.29 -5.41 -22.06
CA THR A 60 19.83 -6.39 -23.00
C THR A 60 20.96 -7.20 -22.38
N ALA A 61 21.95 -6.51 -21.78
CA ALA A 61 23.07 -7.17 -21.10
C ALA A 61 22.60 -8.06 -19.94
N TYR A 62 21.55 -7.65 -19.21
CA TYR A 62 20.97 -8.45 -18.13
C TYR A 62 20.28 -9.71 -18.66
N ASN A 63 19.54 -9.60 -19.76
CA ASN A 63 18.91 -10.76 -20.40
C ASN A 63 19.96 -11.75 -20.95
N GLU A 64 21.08 -11.25 -21.47
CA GLU A 64 22.23 -12.07 -21.88
C GLU A 64 22.84 -12.81 -20.69
N LEU A 65 23.11 -12.12 -19.58
CA LEU A 65 23.58 -12.74 -18.33
C LEU A 65 22.62 -13.86 -17.89
N LYS A 66 21.31 -13.60 -17.90
CA LYS A 66 20.29 -14.60 -17.54
C LYS A 66 20.26 -15.79 -18.50
N LYS A 67 20.55 -15.55 -19.79
CA LYS A 67 20.63 -16.61 -20.80
C LYS A 67 21.91 -17.45 -20.66
N GLU A 68 23.02 -16.82 -20.32
CA GLU A 68 24.28 -17.50 -19.98
C GLU A 68 24.08 -18.37 -18.72
N GLU A 69 23.51 -17.84 -17.65
CA GLU A 69 23.17 -18.62 -16.44
C GLU A 69 22.28 -19.83 -16.74
N LYS A 70 21.32 -19.70 -17.67
CA LYS A 70 20.45 -20.81 -18.08
C LYS A 70 21.19 -21.83 -18.92
N LYS A 71 22.01 -21.40 -19.89
CA LYS A 71 22.84 -22.31 -20.70
C LYS A 71 23.86 -23.06 -19.86
N SER A 72 24.52 -22.38 -18.91
CA SER A 72 25.45 -23.02 -17.97
C SER A 72 24.76 -24.10 -17.11
N LYS A 73 23.47 -23.95 -16.80
CA LYS A 73 22.67 -24.97 -16.12
C LYS A 73 22.24 -26.11 -17.05
N GLU A 74 21.89 -25.82 -18.30
CA GLU A 74 21.48 -26.84 -19.28
C GLU A 74 22.66 -27.69 -19.78
N ASP A 75 23.87 -27.14 -19.90
CA ASP A 75 25.07 -27.91 -20.26
C ASP A 75 25.58 -28.80 -19.10
N GLN A 76 25.22 -28.47 -17.85
CA GLN A 76 25.50 -29.33 -16.69
C GLN A 76 24.60 -30.58 -16.64
N ASP A 77 23.40 -30.53 -17.22
CA ASP A 77 22.41 -31.61 -17.16
C ASP A 77 22.60 -32.70 -18.25
N LYS A 78 23.52 -32.50 -19.20
CA LYS A 78 23.79 -33.45 -20.32
C LYS A 78 25.08 -34.25 -20.19
N LYS A 79 25.85 -34.08 -19.11
CA LYS A 79 27.18 -34.68 -18.97
C LYS A 79 27.42 -35.33 -17.61
N GLU A 80 26.46 -36.11 -17.10
CA GLU A 80 26.65 -36.87 -15.86
C GLU A 80 25.72 -38.11 -15.80
N GLU A 81 25.88 -39.05 -16.74
CA GLU A 81 25.75 -40.47 -16.39
C GLU A 81 27.10 -40.88 -15.77
N GLU A 82 27.06 -41.45 -14.56
CA GLU A 82 28.20 -41.81 -13.69
C GLU A 82 28.83 -40.70 -12.83
N LYS A 83 28.09 -40.23 -11.81
CA LYS A 83 28.54 -40.17 -10.41
C LYS A 83 27.37 -39.75 -9.50
N PRO A 84 27.33 -40.22 -8.24
CA PRO A 84 26.16 -40.06 -7.37
C PRO A 84 25.84 -38.57 -7.23
N LYS A 85 24.54 -38.25 -7.35
CA LYS A 85 23.95 -36.95 -7.05
C LYS A 85 24.44 -36.46 -5.68
N GLU A 86 25.54 -35.72 -5.65
CA GLU A 86 25.67 -34.67 -4.67
C GLU A 86 24.61 -33.66 -5.05
N THR A 87 23.47 -33.76 -4.38
CA THR A 87 22.62 -32.62 -4.11
C THR A 87 23.54 -31.41 -3.89
N ALA A 88 23.62 -30.52 -4.89
CA ALA A 88 24.20 -29.20 -4.72
C ALA A 88 23.33 -28.49 -3.70
N ASN A 89 23.62 -28.78 -2.44
CA ASN A 89 23.20 -28.02 -1.31
C ASN A 89 23.79 -26.63 -1.59
N ASN A 90 22.99 -25.74 -2.15
CA ASN A 90 23.29 -24.33 -2.24
C ASN A 90 23.21 -23.68 -0.84
N SER A 91 23.64 -24.43 0.20
CA SER A 91 24.19 -23.95 1.45
C SER A 91 25.56 -23.34 1.16
N SER A 92 25.58 -22.36 0.25
CA SER A 92 26.47 -21.24 0.47
C SER A 92 25.88 -20.54 1.67
N GLN A 93 26.34 -20.96 2.85
CA GLN A 93 26.16 -20.28 4.12
C GLN A 93 26.06 -18.78 3.84
N ALA A 94 24.90 -18.20 4.18
CA ALA A 94 24.65 -16.79 3.88
C ALA A 94 25.89 -15.98 4.30
N PRO A 95 26.44 -15.12 3.42
CA PRO A 95 27.67 -14.41 3.71
C PRO A 95 27.62 -13.77 5.10
N ASP A 96 28.74 -13.68 5.83
CA ASP A 96 28.72 -13.22 7.23
C ASP A 96 28.06 -11.84 7.41
N TRP A 97 28.09 -10.99 6.39
CA TRP A 97 27.40 -9.69 6.36
C TRP A 97 25.87 -9.80 6.27
N PHE A 98 25.32 -10.93 5.84
CA PHE A 98 23.88 -11.23 5.74
C PHE A 98 23.30 -11.78 7.05
N LYS A 99 24.12 -12.29 7.99
CA LYS A 99 23.65 -12.76 9.31
C LYS A 99 22.76 -11.75 10.05
N PRO A 100 23.17 -10.47 10.24
CA PRO A 100 22.31 -9.49 10.91
C PRO A 100 21.05 -9.13 10.10
N PHE A 101 21.06 -9.36 8.79
CA PHE A 101 19.89 -9.15 7.94
C PHE A 101 18.91 -10.34 8.03
N ALA A 102 19.41 -11.57 8.03
CA ALA A 102 18.63 -12.78 8.22
C ALA A 102 17.91 -12.79 9.57
N GLU A 103 18.60 -12.40 10.65
CA GLU A 103 18.01 -12.27 11.99
C GLU A 103 16.90 -11.21 12.03
N LYS A 104 17.10 -10.06 11.36
CA LYS A 104 16.06 -9.03 11.25
C LYS A 104 14.86 -9.48 10.43
N LEU A 105 15.10 -10.22 9.35
CA LEU A 105 14.03 -10.75 8.49
C LEU A 105 13.19 -11.78 9.25
N THR A 106 13.81 -12.71 9.96
CA THR A 106 13.08 -13.66 10.83
C THR A 106 12.37 -12.96 11.98
N SER A 107 12.96 -11.93 12.59
CA SER A 107 12.31 -11.12 13.63
C SER A 107 11.10 -10.35 13.08
N LEU A 108 11.17 -9.83 11.86
CA LEU A 108 10.07 -9.13 11.19
C LEU A 108 8.98 -10.10 10.77
N GLU A 109 9.31 -11.25 10.20
CA GLU A 109 8.35 -12.31 9.89
C GLU A 109 7.62 -12.75 11.14
N SER A 110 8.36 -13.04 12.21
CA SER A 110 7.76 -13.43 13.50
C SER A 110 6.84 -12.33 14.06
N GLY A 111 7.25 -11.06 13.98
CA GLY A 111 6.44 -9.92 14.43
C GLY A 111 5.20 -9.69 13.56
N LEU A 112 5.31 -9.85 12.24
CA LEU A 112 4.21 -9.69 11.30
C LEU A 112 3.19 -10.81 11.46
N THR A 113 3.63 -12.06 11.59
CA THR A 113 2.74 -13.20 11.86
C THR A 113 2.03 -13.04 13.21
N ALA A 114 2.75 -12.68 14.27
CA ALA A 114 2.16 -12.49 15.59
C ALA A 114 1.14 -11.33 15.62
N ASN A 115 1.42 -10.21 14.95
CA ASN A 115 0.48 -9.09 14.86
C ASN A 115 -0.73 -9.43 13.99
N ALA A 116 -0.54 -10.14 12.87
CA ALA A 116 -1.64 -10.55 12.01
C ALA A 116 -2.62 -11.51 12.72
N ASP A 117 -2.09 -12.47 13.49
CA ASP A 117 -2.91 -13.39 14.28
C ASP A 117 -3.65 -12.67 15.43
N LYS A 118 -2.98 -11.71 16.08
CA LYS A 118 -3.59 -10.88 17.12
C LYS A 118 -4.73 -10.03 16.55
N GLU A 119 -4.51 -9.32 15.46
CA GLU A 119 -5.55 -8.52 14.80
C GLU A 119 -6.73 -9.39 14.33
N LYS A 120 -6.46 -10.57 13.78
CA LYS A 120 -7.52 -11.50 13.38
C LYS A 120 -8.33 -11.98 14.57
N SER A 121 -7.68 -12.29 15.69
CA SER A 121 -8.35 -12.65 16.95
C SER A 121 -9.19 -11.51 17.50
N ASP A 122 -8.66 -10.29 17.51
CA ASP A 122 -9.36 -9.08 17.99
C ASP A 122 -10.59 -8.76 17.11
N LYS A 123 -10.45 -8.86 15.78
CA LYS A 123 -11.57 -8.70 14.83
C LYS A 123 -12.66 -9.73 15.07
N ARG A 124 -12.27 -11.00 15.25
CA ARG A 124 -13.19 -12.09 15.57
C ARG A 124 -13.90 -11.87 16.90
N ALA A 125 -13.18 -11.45 17.94
CA ALA A 125 -13.76 -11.15 19.25
C ALA A 125 -14.78 -10.00 19.18
N ALA A 126 -14.47 -8.93 18.43
CA ALA A 126 -15.39 -7.81 18.24
C ALA A 126 -16.65 -8.22 17.47
N VAL A 127 -16.50 -8.98 16.38
CA VAL A 127 -17.63 -9.51 15.59
C VAL A 127 -18.47 -10.48 16.44
N LYS A 128 -17.84 -11.35 17.22
CA LYS A 128 -18.51 -12.24 18.18
C LYS A 128 -19.35 -11.44 19.17
N ALA A 129 -18.76 -10.42 19.80
CA ALA A 129 -19.40 -9.61 20.81
C ALA A 129 -20.56 -8.77 20.26
N LYS A 130 -20.44 -8.25 19.03
CA LYS A 130 -21.49 -7.41 18.44
C LYS A 130 -22.67 -8.17 17.84
N PHE A 131 -22.39 -9.32 17.22
CA PHE A 131 -23.40 -10.09 16.49
C PHE A 131 -23.87 -11.34 17.25
N GLY A 132 -23.27 -11.66 18.40
CA GLY A 132 -23.66 -12.82 19.20
C GLY A 132 -23.41 -14.17 18.52
N LEU A 133 -22.42 -14.22 17.61
CA LEU A 133 -22.08 -15.42 16.84
C LEU A 133 -21.35 -16.45 17.72
N ASP A 134 -21.44 -17.73 17.37
CA ASP A 134 -20.65 -18.79 18.00
C ASP A 134 -19.20 -18.80 17.46
N ASP A 135 -18.28 -19.44 18.19
CA ASP A 135 -16.86 -19.48 17.81
C ASP A 135 -16.62 -20.14 16.44
N THR A 136 -17.48 -21.08 16.03
CA THR A 136 -17.34 -21.76 14.73
C THR A 136 -17.72 -20.81 13.59
N ALA A 137 -18.83 -20.09 13.74
CA ALA A 137 -19.28 -19.10 12.76
C ALA A 137 -18.30 -17.95 12.60
N VAL A 138 -17.74 -17.45 13.71
CA VAL A 138 -16.72 -16.38 13.68
C VAL A 138 -15.41 -16.89 13.08
N ASN A 139 -15.02 -18.13 13.34
CA ASN A 139 -13.80 -18.71 12.78
C ASN A 139 -13.90 -19.02 11.28
N ALA A 140 -15.11 -19.24 10.77
CA ALA A 140 -15.38 -19.39 9.34
C ALA A 140 -15.30 -18.06 8.56
N LEU A 141 -15.39 -16.91 9.24
CA LEU A 141 -15.18 -15.60 8.64
C LEU A 141 -13.68 -15.33 8.48
N ASP A 142 -13.28 -14.99 7.25
CA ASP A 142 -11.90 -14.60 6.92
C ASP A 142 -11.86 -13.49 5.87
N GLY A 143 -10.70 -12.85 5.76
CA GLY A 143 -10.42 -11.79 4.79
C GLY A 143 -11.46 -10.67 4.81
N ALA A 144 -11.89 -10.26 3.60
CA ALA A 144 -12.79 -9.13 3.41
C ALA A 144 -14.15 -9.27 4.13
N ALA A 145 -14.63 -10.50 4.35
CA ALA A 145 -15.88 -10.72 5.07
C ALA A 145 -15.72 -10.39 6.57
N LEU A 146 -14.63 -10.86 7.19
CA LEU A 146 -14.31 -10.54 8.58
C LEU A 146 -14.09 -9.03 8.77
N ASP A 147 -13.38 -8.39 7.83
CA ASP A 147 -13.13 -6.95 7.86
C ASP A 147 -14.41 -6.13 7.68
N GLY A 148 -15.33 -6.56 6.81
CA GLY A 148 -16.63 -5.91 6.62
C GLY A 148 -17.50 -5.96 7.87
N PHE A 149 -17.59 -7.12 8.53
CA PHE A 149 -18.30 -7.25 9.81
C PHE A 149 -17.61 -6.48 10.93
N TYR A 150 -16.27 -6.48 10.96
CA TYR A 150 -15.50 -5.74 11.96
C TYR A 150 -15.68 -4.21 11.82
N ALA A 151 -15.76 -3.67 10.60
CA ALA A 151 -16.04 -2.26 10.37
C ALA A 151 -17.40 -1.84 10.96
N GLN A 152 -18.39 -2.73 10.95
CA GLN A 152 -19.68 -2.51 11.60
C GLN A 152 -19.64 -2.63 13.13
N CYS A 153 -18.54 -3.17 13.69
CA CYS A 153 -18.31 -3.21 15.13
C CYS A 153 -17.76 -1.89 15.69
N GLN A 154 -17.25 -0.98 14.84
CA GLN A 154 -16.97 0.40 15.26
C GLN A 154 -18.30 1.08 15.60
N THR A 155 -18.68 1.02 16.86
CA THR A 155 -19.66 1.94 17.41
C THR A 155 -19.01 3.32 17.35
N SER A 156 -19.41 4.13 16.38
CA SER A 156 -19.20 5.57 16.43
C SER A 156 -19.60 6.02 17.82
N THR A 157 -18.61 6.39 18.63
CA THR A 157 -18.86 7.06 19.89
C THR A 157 -19.44 8.40 19.45
N GLY A 158 -20.77 8.46 19.37
CA GLY A 158 -21.47 9.69 19.00
C GLY A 158 -20.96 10.81 19.89
N LEU A 159 -20.79 12.01 19.32
CA LEU A 159 -20.53 13.22 20.07
C LEU A 159 -21.42 13.19 21.32
N ASN A 160 -20.78 13.20 22.49
CA ASN A 160 -21.45 13.13 23.78
C ASN A 160 -22.65 14.10 23.78
N SER A 161 -23.87 13.60 24.00
CA SER A 161 -25.08 14.44 24.08
C SER A 161 -24.99 15.54 25.15
N SER A 162 -23.93 15.58 25.97
CA SER A 162 -23.58 16.74 26.79
C SER A 162 -23.34 18.04 26.02
N PHE A 163 -23.14 18.01 24.70
CA PHE A 163 -23.00 19.23 23.87
C PHE A 163 -24.24 19.60 23.07
N THR A 164 -25.28 18.75 23.02
CA THR A 164 -26.60 19.21 22.59
C THR A 164 -27.19 20.03 23.72
N GLY A 165 -27.09 21.36 23.56
CA GLY A 165 -27.39 22.36 24.55
C GLY A 165 -28.56 21.98 25.44
N ASN A 166 -28.31 22.07 26.75
CA ASN A 166 -29.33 22.45 27.71
C ASN A 166 -30.03 23.68 27.09
N ASN A 167 -31.19 23.46 26.48
CA ASN A 167 -32.10 24.51 26.06
C ASN A 167 -32.68 25.08 27.36
N SER A 168 -31.81 25.73 28.15
CA SER A 168 -32.17 26.55 29.27
C SER A 168 -33.02 27.65 28.67
N SER A 169 -34.26 27.65 29.10
CA SER A 169 -35.25 28.72 29.04
C SER A 169 -34.73 30.02 29.67
N GLU A 170 -33.60 30.54 29.22
CA GLU A 170 -33.06 31.82 29.62
C GLU A 170 -33.50 32.82 28.56
N SER A 171 -34.69 33.37 28.78
CA SER A 171 -35.25 34.51 28.09
C SER A 171 -34.31 35.72 28.26
N PHE A 172 -33.35 35.91 27.36
CA PHE A 172 -32.48 37.08 27.31
C PHE A 172 -33.17 38.32 26.70
N THR A 173 -34.38 38.65 27.17
CA THR A 173 -35.01 39.94 26.89
C THR A 173 -35.65 40.51 28.17
N SER A 174 -34.82 40.86 29.14
CA SER A 174 -35.14 41.99 30.02
C SER A 174 -34.24 43.16 29.59
N MET A 175 -34.74 43.98 28.68
CA MET A 175 -34.21 45.32 28.46
C MET A 175 -34.70 46.19 29.62
N PRO A 176 -33.82 46.79 30.45
CA PRO A 176 -34.22 47.79 31.45
C PRO A 176 -34.69 49.08 30.75
N GLU A 177 -35.63 49.79 31.38
CA GLU A 177 -36.32 51.01 30.90
C GLU A 177 -35.43 52.05 30.18
#